data_AF-L0GKJ3-F1
#
_entry.id   AF-L0GKJ3-F1
#
_cell.length_a   1.000
_cell.length_b   1.000
_cell.length_c   1.000
_cell.angle_alpha   90.00
_cell.angle_beta   90.00
_cell.angle_gamma   90.00
#
_symmetry.space_group_name_H-M   'P 1'
#
loop_
_entity.id
_entity.type
_entity.pdbx_description
1 polymer ?
#
loop_
_entity_poly.entity_id
_entity_poly.type
_entity_poly.pdbx_seq_one_letter_code
_entity_poly.pdbx_strand_id
1 'polypeptide(L)'
;MATLTSVRPLVPVRLGLRATLLGLTLLLGACAGSPYDSTPQAPMPAPVPRAPEPSGPVIAPPPIKAPSVPRAPSTQKSHPRYAPPPHVPAHWDKSLGVYVVEGRDLFYRERLYYRWDGDWFCAGRPDGPWEPVAPPSVPPGLRNRF
;
A
#
# COMPACT_ATOMS: atom_id res chain seq x y z
N MET A 1 39.01 41.33 54.98
CA MET A 1 39.33 40.47 53.82
C MET A 1 38.44 39.23 53.87
N ALA A 2 38.00 38.78 52.70
CA ALA A 2 36.95 37.80 52.40
C ALA A 2 37.12 36.41 53.09
N THR A 3 36.07 35.62 53.32
CA THR A 3 35.52 34.71 52.29
C THR A 3 34.21 34.03 52.79
N LEU A 4 33.16 34.04 51.97
CA LEU A 4 31.94 33.24 52.14
C LEU A 4 32.01 32.03 51.20
N THR A 5 32.02 30.82 51.76
CA THR A 5 32.06 29.56 51.01
C THR A 5 30.67 29.25 50.44
N SER A 6 30.55 29.31 49.11
CA SER A 6 29.32 29.00 48.37
C SER A 6 29.19 27.49 48.16
N VAL A 7 28.17 26.88 48.78
CA VAL A 7 27.77 25.49 48.51
C VAL A 7 26.86 25.50 47.28
N ARG A 8 27.30 24.88 46.18
CA ARG A 8 26.53 24.74 44.93
C ARG A 8 25.67 23.46 44.96
N PRO A 9 24.32 23.53 44.96
CA PRO A 9 23.48 22.36 44.79
C PRO A 9 23.31 22.05 43.29
N LEU A 10 24.30 21.41 42.67
CA LEU A 10 24.32 21.12 41.22
C LEU A 10 23.97 19.66 40.86
N VAL A 11 23.35 18.93 41.78
CA VAL A 11 23.00 17.52 41.59
C VAL A 11 21.55 17.26 41.13
N PRO A 12 20.50 17.97 41.60
CA PRO A 12 19.12 17.54 41.32
C PRO A 12 18.69 17.77 39.86
N VAL A 13 19.26 18.77 39.18
CA VAL A 13 18.90 19.14 37.80
C VAL A 13 19.36 18.09 36.79
N ARG A 14 20.53 17.46 37.02
CA ARG A 14 21.07 16.45 36.11
C ARG A 14 20.28 15.13 36.14
N LEU A 15 19.64 14.83 37.26
CA LEU A 15 18.82 13.62 37.42
C LEU A 15 17.47 13.78 36.71
N GLY A 16 16.84 14.95 36.84
CA GLY A 16 15.58 15.25 36.15
C GLY A 16 15.70 15.23 34.63
N LEU A 17 16.80 15.74 34.08
CA LEU A 17 17.08 15.73 32.64
C LEU A 17 17.27 14.31 32.07
N ARG A 18 17.89 13.40 32.85
CA ARG A 18 18.06 12.00 32.45
C ARG A 18 16.75 11.24 32.47
N ALA A 19 15.90 11.50 33.48
CA ALA A 19 14.58 10.89 33.58
C ALA A 19 13.64 11.34 32.44
N THR A 20 13.68 12.62 32.05
CA THR A 20 12.90 13.11 30.90
C THR A 20 13.42 12.56 29.57
N LEU A 21 14.74 12.45 29.38
CA LEU A 21 15.32 11.81 28.20
C LEU A 21 14.92 10.34 28.07
N LEU A 22 14.99 9.57 29.16
CA LEU A 22 14.56 8.16 29.18
C LEU A 22 13.05 8.02 28.91
N GLY A 23 12.22 8.86 29.53
CA GLY A 23 10.78 8.88 29.27
C GLY A 23 10.44 9.21 27.82
N LEU A 24 11.11 10.20 27.23
CA LEU A 24 10.92 10.59 25.83
C LEU A 24 11.30 9.46 24.86
N THR A 25 12.41 8.74 25.12
CA THR A 25 12.81 7.60 24.28
C THR A 25 11.83 6.42 24.36
N LEU A 26 11.23 6.17 25.53
CA LEU A 26 10.24 5.11 25.69
C LEU A 26 8.93 5.44 24.95
N LEU A 27 8.52 6.71 24.94
CA LEU A 27 7.35 7.17 24.16
C LEU A 27 7.56 7.10 22.65
N LEU A 28 8.78 7.34 22.14
CA LEU A 28 9.07 7.23 20.69
C LEU A 28 9.06 5.77 20.18
N GLY A 29 9.40 4.79 21.03
CA GLY A 29 9.40 3.38 20.66
C GLY A 29 8.02 2.78 20.38
N ALA A 30 6.94 3.41 20.87
CA ALA A 30 5.58 2.88 20.76
C ALA A 30 4.94 3.08 19.36
N CYS A 31 5.54 3.88 18.48
CA CYS A 31 5.07 4.06 17.10
C CYS A 31 5.69 3.07 16.10
N ALA A 32 6.61 2.20 16.54
CA ALA A 32 7.24 1.16 15.72
C ALA A 32 6.56 -0.21 15.90
N GLY A 33 5.24 -0.24 16.10
CA GLY A 33 4.45 -1.44 15.88
C GLY A 33 4.23 -1.59 14.39
N SER A 34 5.16 -2.22 13.67
CA SER A 34 4.89 -2.70 12.31
C SER A 34 4.08 -4.00 12.42
N PRO A 35 2.77 -4.03 12.10
CA PRO A 35 2.03 -5.28 11.94
C PRO A 35 2.40 -5.91 10.58
N TYR A 36 3.69 -6.11 10.35
CA TYR A 36 4.20 -6.97 9.29
C TYR A 36 4.63 -8.27 9.95
N ASP A 37 3.63 -9.02 10.40
CA ASP A 37 3.77 -10.46 10.54
C ASP A 37 3.97 -11.02 9.12
N SER A 38 5.23 -11.18 8.76
CA SER A 38 5.62 -11.94 7.57
C SER A 38 5.72 -13.39 8.01
N THR A 39 4.59 -14.03 8.34
CA THR A 39 4.54 -15.48 8.37
C THR A 39 4.83 -15.94 6.94
N PRO A 40 5.87 -16.74 6.67
CA PRO A 40 5.99 -17.40 5.37
C PRO A 40 4.73 -18.24 5.17
N GLN A 41 3.87 -17.83 4.24
CA GLN A 41 2.70 -18.61 3.88
C GLN A 41 3.22 -19.96 3.37
N ALA A 42 3.00 -21.01 4.16
CA ALA A 42 3.33 -22.37 3.76
C ALA A 42 2.73 -22.62 2.36
N PRO A 43 3.49 -23.17 1.41
CA PRO A 43 3.00 -23.45 0.07
C PRO A 43 1.71 -24.27 0.17
N MET A 44 0.60 -23.73 -0.34
CA MET A 44 -0.60 -24.55 -0.51
C MET A 44 -0.27 -25.72 -1.44
N PRO A 45 -0.84 -26.91 -1.20
CA PRO A 45 -0.71 -28.03 -2.14
C PRO A 45 -1.20 -27.58 -3.52
N ALA A 46 -0.37 -27.77 -4.53
CA ALA A 46 -0.74 -27.52 -5.92
C ALA A 46 -1.98 -28.37 -6.28
N PRO A 47 -2.96 -27.83 -7.03
CA PRO A 47 -4.02 -28.64 -7.62
C PRO A 47 -3.37 -29.74 -8.47
N VAL A 48 -3.64 -31.00 -8.13
CA VAL A 48 -3.19 -32.17 -8.89
C VAL A 48 -3.66 -32.01 -10.35
N PRO A 49 -2.75 -32.03 -11.34
CA PRO A 49 -3.15 -32.05 -12.75
C PRO A 49 -4.06 -33.25 -12.99
N ARG A 50 -5.31 -32.99 -13.36
CA ARG A 50 -6.22 -34.05 -13.81
C ARG A 50 -5.63 -34.59 -15.11
N ALA A 51 -5.23 -35.85 -15.12
CA ALA A 51 -4.66 -36.50 -16.30
C ALA A 51 -5.61 -36.32 -17.51
N PRO A 52 -5.11 -35.98 -18.71
CA PRO A 52 -5.93 -35.91 -19.90
C PRO A 52 -6.48 -37.29 -20.22
N GLU A 53 -7.81 -37.40 -20.29
CA GLU A 53 -8.49 -38.57 -20.83
C GLU A 53 -8.11 -38.72 -22.31
N PRO A 54 -7.76 -39.93 -22.81
CA PRO A 54 -7.29 -40.10 -24.19
C PRO A 54 -8.40 -39.77 -25.17
N SER A 55 -8.33 -38.59 -25.79
CA SER A 55 -9.18 -38.24 -26.92
C SER A 55 -8.76 -39.08 -28.13
N GLY A 56 -9.70 -39.87 -28.66
CA GLY A 56 -9.55 -40.59 -29.92
C GLY A 56 -9.24 -39.66 -31.12
N PRO A 57 -9.00 -40.20 -32.32
CA PRO A 57 -8.45 -39.45 -33.43
C PRO A 57 -9.48 -38.46 -33.98
N VAL A 58 -9.39 -37.19 -33.53
CA VAL A 58 -10.15 -36.09 -34.10
C VAL A 58 -9.35 -35.51 -35.27
N ILE A 59 -9.89 -35.72 -36.47
CA ILE A 59 -9.48 -35.08 -37.72
C ILE A 59 -9.53 -33.56 -37.49
N ALA A 60 -8.38 -32.90 -37.50
CA ALA A 60 -8.27 -31.47 -37.21
C ALA A 60 -8.73 -30.61 -38.40
N PRO A 61 -9.78 -29.77 -38.26
CA PRO A 61 -10.00 -28.66 -39.17
C PRO A 61 -9.01 -27.52 -38.85
N PRO A 62 -8.67 -26.65 -39.82
CA PRO A 62 -7.62 -25.63 -39.68
C PRO A 62 -7.91 -24.63 -38.54
N PRO A 63 -6.86 -24.10 -37.86
CA PRO A 63 -7.02 -23.26 -36.69
C PRO A 63 -7.59 -21.88 -37.06
N ILE A 64 -8.87 -21.68 -36.76
CA ILE A 64 -9.47 -20.35 -36.76
C ILE A 64 -8.88 -19.60 -35.54
N LYS A 65 -8.09 -18.54 -35.80
CA LYS A 65 -7.65 -17.60 -34.76
C LYS A 65 -8.89 -16.94 -34.15
N ALA A 66 -9.38 -17.48 -33.04
CA ALA A 66 -10.45 -16.84 -32.28
C ALA A 66 -9.93 -15.51 -31.71
N PRO A 67 -10.65 -14.38 -31.87
CA PRO A 67 -10.30 -13.13 -31.21
C PRO A 67 -10.34 -13.33 -29.69
N SER A 68 -9.34 -12.79 -28.98
CA SER A 68 -9.31 -12.81 -27.51
C SER A 68 -10.58 -12.16 -26.98
N VAL A 69 -11.45 -12.95 -26.33
CA VAL A 69 -12.62 -12.44 -25.61
C VAL A 69 -12.12 -11.42 -24.59
N PRO A 70 -12.66 -10.17 -24.57
CA PRO A 70 -12.32 -9.19 -23.55
C PRO A 70 -12.57 -9.80 -22.18
N ARG A 71 -11.51 -9.94 -21.37
CA ARG A 71 -11.61 -10.45 -20.00
C ARG A 71 -12.60 -9.54 -19.26
N ALA A 72 -13.68 -10.13 -18.73
CA ALA A 72 -14.66 -9.38 -17.96
C ALA A 72 -13.95 -8.54 -16.87
N PRO A 73 -14.34 -7.27 -16.69
CA PRO A 73 -13.67 -6.38 -15.75
C PRO A 73 -13.70 -7.00 -14.36
N SER A 74 -12.53 -7.16 -13.75
CA SER A 74 -12.37 -7.72 -12.40
C SER A 74 -12.69 -6.65 -11.33
N THR A 75 -13.73 -5.87 -11.57
CA THR A 75 -14.09 -4.70 -10.76
C THR A 75 -15.15 -5.09 -9.72
N GLN A 76 -15.01 -4.56 -8.52
CA GLN A 76 -15.90 -4.78 -7.38
C GLN A 76 -16.23 -3.42 -6.77
N LYS A 77 -17.40 -3.25 -6.11
CA LYS A 77 -17.73 -1.97 -5.47
C LYS A 77 -16.79 -1.58 -4.33
N SER A 78 -16.33 -2.55 -3.53
CA SER A 78 -15.45 -2.32 -2.39
C SER A 78 -14.54 -3.51 -2.10
N HIS A 79 -13.45 -3.25 -1.37
CA HIS A 79 -12.47 -4.23 -0.93
C HIS A 79 -12.49 -4.36 0.61
N PRO A 80 -12.37 -5.57 1.19
CA PRO A 80 -12.47 -5.77 2.65
C PRO A 80 -11.36 -5.08 3.45
N ARG A 81 -10.15 -4.91 2.88
CA ARG A 81 -9.01 -4.29 3.56
C ARG A 81 -8.88 -2.78 3.34
N TYR A 82 -9.32 -2.28 2.19
CA TYR A 82 -9.09 -0.90 1.80
C TYR A 82 -10.42 -0.18 1.82
N ALA A 83 -10.53 0.88 2.63
CA ALA A 83 -11.71 1.71 2.65
C ALA A 83 -11.93 2.36 1.27
N PRO A 84 -13.17 2.47 0.78
CA PRO A 84 -13.46 3.24 -0.42
C PRO A 84 -13.19 4.74 -0.19
N PRO A 85 -12.93 5.51 -1.26
CA PRO A 85 -12.77 6.95 -1.15
C PRO A 85 -14.06 7.60 -0.61
N PRO A 86 -13.94 8.58 0.30
CA PRO A 86 -15.10 9.29 0.83
C PRO A 86 -15.69 10.19 -0.27
N HIS A 87 -17.01 10.20 -0.39
CA HIS A 87 -17.78 11.16 -1.21
C HIS A 87 -17.56 11.12 -2.73
N VAL A 88 -16.93 10.07 -3.28
CA VAL A 88 -16.68 9.95 -4.72
C VAL A 88 -17.10 8.56 -5.22
N PRO A 89 -17.85 8.45 -6.34
CA PRO A 89 -18.13 7.16 -6.95
C PRO A 89 -16.84 6.51 -7.44
N ALA A 90 -16.52 5.33 -6.92
CA ALA A 90 -15.34 4.58 -7.29
C ALA A 90 -15.61 3.07 -7.21
N HIS A 91 -14.85 2.30 -7.98
CA HIS A 91 -14.86 0.85 -7.91
C HIS A 91 -13.46 0.32 -7.60
N TRP A 92 -13.38 -0.74 -6.84
CA TRP A 92 -12.15 -1.49 -6.65
C TRP A 92 -11.80 -2.27 -7.91
N ASP A 93 -10.61 -2.06 -8.47
CA ASP A 93 -10.05 -2.89 -9.52
C ASP A 93 -9.04 -3.89 -8.90
N LYS A 94 -9.35 -5.18 -8.98
CA LYS A 94 -8.50 -6.25 -8.44
C LYS A 94 -7.19 -6.40 -9.18
N SER A 95 -7.17 -6.10 -10.48
CA SER A 95 -5.97 -6.22 -11.31
C SER A 95 -4.97 -5.12 -10.99
N LEU A 96 -5.47 -3.91 -10.70
CA LEU A 96 -4.64 -2.77 -10.34
C LEU A 96 -4.35 -2.69 -8.83
N GLY A 97 -5.21 -3.30 -8.00
CA GLY A 97 -5.12 -3.24 -6.55
C GLY A 97 -5.42 -1.85 -5.98
N VAL A 98 -6.27 -1.08 -6.66
CA VAL A 98 -6.65 0.29 -6.30
C VAL A 98 -8.13 0.52 -6.54
N TYR A 99 -8.70 1.54 -5.92
CA TYR A 99 -9.97 2.10 -6.34
C TYR A 99 -9.76 2.99 -7.57
N VAL A 100 -10.57 2.82 -8.61
CA VAL A 100 -10.64 3.70 -9.77
C VAL A 100 -11.82 4.63 -9.57
N VAL A 101 -11.58 5.93 -9.64
CA VAL A 101 -12.63 6.95 -9.56
C VAL A 101 -13.36 7.02 -10.90
N GLU A 102 -14.69 6.96 -10.87
CA GLU A 102 -15.49 7.00 -12.10
C GLU A 102 -15.40 8.37 -12.78
N GLY A 103 -15.18 8.38 -14.09
CA GLY A 103 -15.15 9.59 -14.91
C GLY A 103 -13.92 10.50 -14.70
N ARG A 104 -12.87 10.01 -14.03
CA ARG A 104 -11.61 10.73 -13.84
C ARG A 104 -10.43 9.75 -13.89
N ASP A 105 -9.28 10.20 -14.39
CA ASP A 105 -8.02 9.44 -14.31
C ASP A 105 -7.40 9.55 -12.91
N LEU A 106 -8.16 9.11 -11.91
CA LEU A 106 -7.82 9.16 -10.50
C LEU A 106 -7.92 7.77 -9.88
N PHE A 107 -6.88 7.41 -9.15
CA PHE A 107 -6.80 6.14 -8.45
C PHE A 107 -6.69 6.39 -6.96
N TYR A 108 -7.33 5.58 -6.11
CA TYR A 108 -7.32 5.77 -4.67
C TYR A 108 -6.89 4.50 -3.95
N ARG A 109 -5.91 4.63 -3.06
CA ARG A 109 -5.44 3.56 -2.19
C ARG A 109 -4.84 4.17 -0.93
N GLU A 110 -5.12 3.55 0.22
CA GLU A 110 -4.49 3.94 1.49
C GLU A 110 -4.64 5.45 1.82
N ARG A 111 -5.81 6.04 1.53
CA ARG A 111 -6.13 7.46 1.78
C ARG A 111 -5.39 8.45 0.89
N LEU A 112 -4.69 7.98 -0.13
CA LEU A 112 -4.05 8.80 -1.15
C LEU A 112 -4.76 8.61 -2.49
N TYR A 113 -4.94 9.73 -3.17
CA TYR A 113 -5.27 9.79 -4.58
C TYR A 113 -3.96 9.79 -5.38
N TYR A 114 -3.91 9.02 -6.45
CA TYR A 114 -2.84 8.95 -7.42
C TYR A 114 -3.37 9.40 -8.77
N ARG A 115 -2.55 10.15 -9.49
CA ARG A 115 -2.81 10.54 -10.88
C ARG A 115 -1.56 10.36 -11.71
N TRP A 116 -1.76 10.12 -12.99
CA TRP A 116 -0.71 10.11 -13.99
C TRP A 116 -0.80 11.38 -14.82
N ASP A 117 0.29 12.14 -14.90
CA ASP A 117 0.39 13.37 -15.71
C ASP A 117 1.83 13.51 -16.24
N GLY A 118 2.27 12.53 -17.04
CA GLY A 118 3.66 12.37 -17.49
C GLY A 118 4.58 11.73 -16.45
N ASP A 119 4.32 12.01 -15.18
CA ASP A 119 4.89 11.33 -14.01
C ASP A 119 3.78 10.95 -13.02
N TRP A 120 4.13 10.15 -12.01
CA TRP A 120 3.22 9.82 -10.92
C TRP A 120 3.16 10.93 -9.88
N PHE A 121 1.94 11.33 -9.53
CA PHE A 121 1.67 12.23 -8.42
C PHE A 121 0.70 11.61 -7.43
N CYS A 122 0.83 11.95 -6.16
CA CYS A 122 -0.15 11.62 -5.13
C CYS A 122 -0.67 12.87 -4.41
N ALA A 123 -1.85 12.76 -3.81
CA ALA A 123 -2.48 13.80 -3.01
C ALA A 123 -3.39 13.19 -1.94
N GLY A 124 -3.55 13.87 -0.81
CA GLY A 124 -4.53 13.48 0.21
C GLY A 124 -5.99 13.79 -0.18
N ARG A 125 -6.20 14.57 -1.24
CA ARG A 125 -7.53 15.01 -1.73
C ARG A 125 -7.59 14.86 -3.25
N PRO A 126 -8.79 14.68 -3.83
CA PRO A 126 -8.94 14.49 -5.27
C PRO A 126 -8.57 15.72 -6.10
N ASP A 127 -8.47 16.90 -5.47
CA ASP A 127 -8.16 18.17 -6.15
C ASP A 127 -6.72 18.64 -5.87
N GLY A 128 -5.92 17.86 -5.12
CA GLY A 128 -4.56 18.22 -4.71
C GLY A 128 -4.44 18.75 -3.27
N PRO A 129 -3.30 19.32 -2.87
CA PRO A 129 -2.11 19.58 -3.68
C PRO A 129 -1.48 18.28 -4.18
N TRP A 130 -0.95 18.32 -5.41
CA TRP A 130 -0.33 17.16 -6.05
C TRP A 130 1.17 17.17 -5.81
N GLU A 131 1.66 16.08 -5.24
CA GLU A 131 3.08 15.90 -4.93
C GLU A 131 3.65 14.77 -5.78
N PRO A 132 4.88 14.91 -6.31
CA PRO A 132 5.51 13.85 -7.07
C PRO A 132 5.73 12.64 -6.16
N VAL A 133 5.45 11.44 -6.67
CA VAL A 133 5.63 10.21 -5.92
C VAL A 133 6.69 9.34 -6.56
N ALA A 134 7.66 8.89 -5.76
CA ALA A 134 8.69 7.99 -6.23
C ALA A 134 8.08 6.68 -6.73
N PRO A 135 8.61 6.06 -7.80
CA PRO A 135 8.03 4.85 -8.38
C PRO A 135 7.71 3.77 -7.34
N PRO A 136 8.57 3.40 -6.36
CA PRO A 136 8.25 2.36 -5.40
C PRO A 136 6.96 2.59 -4.59
N SER A 137 6.62 3.86 -4.33
CA SER A 137 5.44 4.27 -3.57
C SER A 137 4.13 4.26 -4.39
N VAL A 138 4.23 4.14 -5.71
CA VAL A 138 3.08 3.94 -6.61
C VAL A 138 2.60 2.48 -6.48
N PRO A 139 1.29 2.20 -6.45
CA PRO A 139 0.77 0.84 -6.44
C PRO A 139 1.30 -0.03 -7.62
N PRO A 140 1.67 -1.30 -7.41
CA PRO A 140 2.26 -2.14 -8.45
C PRO A 140 1.40 -2.38 -9.70
N GLY A 141 0.07 -2.39 -9.55
CA GLY A 141 -0.79 -2.51 -10.73
C GLY A 141 -0.75 -1.26 -11.61
N LEU A 142 -0.61 -0.08 -11.00
CA LEU A 142 -0.52 1.19 -11.73
C LEU A 142 0.84 1.34 -12.42
N ARG A 143 1.94 1.02 -11.74
CA ARG A 143 3.31 1.14 -12.30
C ARG A 143 3.53 0.28 -13.56
N ASN A 144 2.77 -0.82 -13.69
CA ASN A 144 2.91 -1.75 -14.81
C ASN A 144 2.03 -1.38 -16.00
N ARG A 145 1.07 -0.46 -15.80
CA ARG A 145 0.07 -0.08 -16.82
C ARG A 145 0.46 1.18 -17.57
N PHE A 146 1.08 2.14 -16.90
CA PHE A 146 1.51 3.43 -17.43
C PHE A 146 3.03 3.53 -17.37
#